data_AF-A0A2I0QUR5-F1
#
_entry.id   AF-A0A2I0QUR5-F1
#
_cell.length_a   1.000
_cell.length_b   1.000
_cell.length_c   1.000
_cell.angle_alpha   90.00
_cell.angle_beta   90.00
_cell.angle_gamma   90.00
#
_symmetry.space_group_name_H-M   'P 1'
#
loop_
_entity.id
_entity.type
_entity.pdbx_description
1 polymer ?
#
loop_
_entity_poly.entity_id
_entity_poly.type
_entity_poly.pdbx_seq_one_letter_code
_entity_poly.pdbx_strand_id
1 'polypeptide(L)'
;MKNNYKFLTIISMTIVLSVLTACGNPEESNSKSSNDTDSKSTQNENEESTSNSDNEVTTNQKEKYLDKLNEMEESDRHAETKSTISDMEEQEKERYEKWDQVLNEIYRELKKQLSEDQMDKLRVEQRNWIKHRDEAAKEASLKYEGGSTETLEYIATQASLTKERCYKLVAHYMK
;
A
#
# COMPACT_ATOMS: atom_id res chain seq x y z
N MET A 1 0.80 12.83 22.57
CA MET A 1 1.49 14.03 22.03
C MET A 1 1.22 14.07 20.52
N LYS A 2 1.29 15.23 19.84
CA LYS A 2 1.01 15.28 18.39
C LYS A 2 2.28 14.98 17.58
N ASN A 3 2.46 13.73 17.16
CA ASN A 3 3.55 13.36 16.24
C ASN A 3 3.22 13.83 14.82
N ASN A 4 4.03 14.75 14.31
CA ASN A 4 3.85 15.35 12.98
C ASN A 4 4.74 14.60 11.98
N TYR A 5 4.27 13.45 11.49
CA TYR A 5 4.97 12.69 10.45
C TYR A 5 4.96 13.48 9.13
N LYS A 6 6.01 14.25 8.91
CA LYS A 6 6.26 14.95 7.65
C LYS A 6 6.43 13.90 6.56
N PHE A 7 5.64 13.99 5.49
CA PHE A 7 5.72 13.08 4.35
C PHE A 7 7.14 13.01 3.82
N LEU A 8 7.77 11.83 3.95
CA LEU A 8 9.01 11.53 3.24
C LEU A 8 8.63 11.37 1.76
N THR A 9 9.03 12.34 0.92
CA THR A 9 8.64 12.38 -0.49
C THR A 9 9.32 11.25 -1.27
N ILE A 10 8.58 10.16 -1.47
CA ILE A 10 9.02 9.02 -2.29
C ILE A 10 9.32 9.55 -3.70
N ILE A 11 10.58 9.45 -4.11
CA ILE A 11 11.03 9.82 -5.45
C ILE A 11 10.52 8.74 -6.42
N SER A 12 9.33 8.97 -6.95
CA SER A 12 8.76 8.18 -8.04
C SER A 12 9.59 8.43 -9.30
N MET A 13 10.65 7.64 -9.50
CA MET A 13 11.54 7.72 -10.65
C MET A 13 10.84 7.20 -11.92
N THR A 14 9.92 8.00 -12.46
CA THR A 14 9.18 7.69 -13.67
C THR A 14 10.11 7.66 -14.88
N ILE A 15 10.47 6.45 -15.33
CA ILE A 15 11.19 6.23 -16.57
C ILE A 15 10.28 6.63 -17.73
N VAL A 16 10.49 7.84 -18.26
CA VAL A 16 9.76 8.35 -19.44
C VAL A 16 10.27 7.65 -20.68
N LEU A 17 9.64 6.53 -21.05
CA LEU A 17 9.95 5.83 -22.28
C LEU A 17 9.43 6.64 -23.47
N SER A 18 10.36 7.29 -24.17
CA SER A 18 10.05 8.23 -25.25
C SER A 18 9.58 7.48 -26.52
N VAL A 19 8.26 7.37 -26.70
CA VAL A 19 7.68 6.82 -27.94
C VAL A 19 7.86 7.83 -29.07
N LEU A 20 8.63 7.45 -30.09
CA LEU A 20 8.78 8.25 -31.32
C LEU A 20 7.53 8.10 -32.19
N THR A 21 6.60 9.05 -32.05
CA THR A 21 5.42 9.16 -32.91
C THR A 21 5.84 9.51 -34.35
N ALA A 22 5.68 8.57 -35.28
CA ALA A 22 5.78 8.86 -36.71
C ALA A 22 4.51 9.59 -37.19
N CYS A 23 4.66 10.75 -37.82
CA CYS A 23 3.53 11.53 -38.32
C CYS A 23 2.96 10.94 -39.63
N GLY A 24 1.65 10.68 -39.65
CA GLY A 24 0.88 10.37 -40.85
C GLY A 24 -0.48 11.07 -40.78
N ASN A 25 -0.80 11.87 -41.79
CA ASN A 25 -1.97 12.77 -41.90
C ASN A 25 -2.08 13.20 -43.39
N PRO A 26 -3.22 13.64 -43.95
CA PRO A 26 -4.57 13.80 -43.38
C PRO A 26 -5.67 13.02 -44.14
N GLU A 27 -6.93 13.11 -43.69
CA GLU A 27 -8.07 13.55 -44.54
C GLU A 27 -9.30 13.96 -43.69
N GLU A 28 -10.34 14.55 -44.32
CA GLU A 28 -11.35 15.38 -43.65
C GLU A 28 -12.77 14.76 -43.54
N SER A 29 -13.48 15.07 -42.43
CA SER A 29 -14.90 15.48 -42.34
C SER A 29 -15.36 15.34 -40.87
N ASN A 30 -16.00 16.26 -40.14
CA ASN A 30 -16.86 17.45 -40.36
C ASN A 30 -18.34 17.20 -40.00
N SER A 31 -18.85 18.05 -39.09
CA SER A 31 -20.25 18.25 -38.68
C SER A 31 -20.91 17.17 -37.79
N LYS A 32 -22.02 17.44 -37.08
CA LYS A 32 -22.37 18.53 -36.12
C LYS A 32 -23.84 18.33 -35.67
N SER A 33 -24.19 18.73 -34.43
CA SER A 33 -25.57 18.98 -33.95
C SER A 33 -26.49 17.75 -33.77
N SER A 34 -27.60 17.80 -33.03
CA SER A 34 -28.06 18.68 -31.93
C SER A 34 -29.43 18.21 -31.39
N ASN A 35 -29.70 18.44 -30.09
CA ASN A 35 -31.02 18.81 -29.54
C ASN A 35 -32.19 17.76 -29.64
N ASP A 36 -33.30 17.80 -28.88
CA ASP A 36 -33.75 18.65 -27.76
C ASP A 36 -34.83 17.95 -26.87
N THR A 37 -34.98 18.39 -25.60
CA THR A 37 -36.22 18.79 -24.84
C THR A 37 -37.57 18.03 -25.07
N ASP A 38 -38.44 17.64 -24.11
CA ASP A 38 -38.75 17.97 -22.69
C ASP A 38 -39.32 16.70 -21.93
N SER A 39 -40.10 16.62 -20.82
CA SER A 39 -40.78 17.58 -19.91
C SER A 39 -41.10 17.08 -18.47
N LYS A 40 -40.75 17.90 -17.48
CA LYS A 40 -41.52 18.42 -16.31
C LYS A 40 -42.49 17.55 -15.44
N SER A 41 -42.05 17.33 -14.18
CA SER A 41 -42.83 17.41 -12.89
C SER A 41 -43.87 16.29 -12.58
N THR A 42 -44.25 15.94 -11.33
CA THR A 42 -44.17 16.63 -10.00
C THR A 42 -43.88 15.64 -8.84
N GLN A 43 -43.58 16.19 -7.65
CA GLN A 43 -43.28 15.56 -6.34
C GLN A 43 -44.45 14.70 -5.78
N ASN A 44 -44.32 13.87 -4.72
CA ASN A 44 -43.86 14.17 -3.35
C ASN A 44 -43.52 12.89 -2.51
N GLU A 45 -42.78 13.09 -1.39
CA GLU A 45 -42.75 12.37 -0.07
C GLU A 45 -43.09 10.86 0.05
N ASN A 46 -42.49 10.04 0.95
CA ASN A 46 -41.97 10.33 2.30
C ASN A 46 -40.87 9.33 2.78
N GLU A 47 -40.32 9.56 3.99
CA GLU A 47 -39.55 8.63 4.87
C GLU A 47 -38.28 7.96 4.27
N GLU A 48 -37.07 8.40 4.60
CA GLU A 48 -36.35 8.26 5.89
C GLU A 48 -35.81 6.85 6.21
N SER A 49 -34.53 6.63 5.90
CA SER A 49 -33.58 5.84 6.71
C SER A 49 -32.15 6.03 6.16
N THR A 50 -31.55 7.20 6.42
CA THR A 50 -30.10 7.39 6.14
C THR A 50 -29.31 6.75 7.27
N SER A 51 -28.78 5.55 7.03
CA SER A 51 -28.04 4.74 7.99
C SER A 51 -26.65 5.32 8.29
N ASN A 52 -26.59 6.33 9.16
CA ASN A 52 -25.35 6.89 9.73
C ASN A 52 -24.67 5.93 10.73
N SER A 53 -24.59 4.63 10.39
CA SER A 53 -24.01 3.56 11.22
C SER A 53 -22.66 3.04 10.71
N ASP A 54 -22.32 3.29 9.44
CA ASP A 54 -21.11 2.71 8.83
C ASP A 54 -19.81 3.43 9.23
N ASN A 55 -19.89 4.76 9.44
CA ASN A 55 -18.71 5.62 9.66
C ASN A 55 -18.03 5.37 11.03
N GLU A 56 -18.79 4.98 12.06
CA GLU A 56 -18.26 4.71 13.39
C GLU A 56 -17.54 3.36 13.45
N VAL A 57 -18.10 2.33 12.80
CA VAL A 57 -17.55 0.97 12.73
C VAL A 57 -16.28 0.91 11.87
N THR A 58 -16.23 1.67 10.76
CA THR A 58 -15.04 1.75 9.90
C THR A 58 -13.88 2.43 10.61
N THR A 59 -14.09 3.66 11.11
CA THR A 59 -13.05 4.42 11.85
C THR A 59 -12.39 3.58 12.95
N ASN A 60 -13.18 2.82 13.71
CA ASN A 60 -12.71 1.92 14.76
C ASN A 60 -11.78 0.80 14.23
N GLN A 61 -12.13 0.15 13.11
CA GLN A 61 -11.31 -0.91 12.51
C GLN A 61 -9.96 -0.37 12.03
N LYS A 62 -9.94 0.82 11.42
CA LYS A 62 -8.68 1.48 10.99
C LYS A 62 -7.76 1.83 12.15
N GLU A 63 -8.30 2.45 13.20
CA GLU A 63 -7.56 2.82 14.41
C GLU A 63 -6.94 1.58 15.08
N LYS A 64 -7.75 0.54 15.31
CA LYS A 64 -7.33 -0.77 15.82
C LYS A 64 -6.19 -1.42 15.02
N TYR A 65 -6.19 -1.32 13.68
CA TYR A 65 -5.07 -1.83 12.88
C TYR A 65 -3.83 -0.96 13.00
N LEU A 66 -3.96 0.37 13.10
CA LEU A 66 -2.80 1.24 13.37
C LEU A 66 -2.18 0.95 14.74
N ASP A 67 -3.00 0.77 15.78
CA ASP A 67 -2.53 0.42 17.12
C ASP A 67 -1.80 -0.92 17.14
N LYS A 68 -2.36 -1.96 16.51
CA LYS A 68 -1.66 -3.26 16.34
C LYS A 68 -0.31 -3.12 15.64
N LEU A 69 -0.19 -2.26 14.61
CA LEU A 69 1.09 -2.01 13.95
C LEU A 69 2.06 -1.24 14.87
N ASN A 70 1.57 -0.29 15.67
CA ASN A 70 2.37 0.46 16.64
C ASN A 70 2.90 -0.44 17.77
N GLU A 71 2.07 -1.35 18.29
CA GLU A 71 2.47 -2.36 19.28
C GLU A 71 3.56 -3.30 18.73
N MET A 72 3.41 -3.76 17.49
CA MET A 72 4.43 -4.57 16.82
C MET A 72 5.73 -3.79 16.61
N GLU A 73 5.67 -2.52 16.20
CA GLU A 73 6.87 -1.70 16.03
C GLU A 73 7.57 -1.36 17.36
N GLU A 74 6.81 -1.23 18.46
CA GLU A 74 7.37 -1.09 19.80
C GLU A 74 8.02 -2.39 20.29
N SER A 75 7.42 -3.55 19.98
CA SER A 75 8.02 -4.86 20.22
C SER A 75 9.30 -5.09 19.41
N ASP A 76 9.38 -4.59 18.17
CA ASP A 76 10.62 -4.57 17.38
C ASP A 76 11.68 -3.67 18.04
N ARG A 77 11.30 -2.45 18.46
CA ARG A 77 12.21 -1.48 19.13
C ARG A 77 12.76 -1.98 20.47
N HIS A 78 12.06 -2.88 21.14
CA HIS A 78 12.47 -3.50 22.40
C HIS A 78 12.94 -4.95 22.25
N ALA A 79 13.21 -5.42 21.03
CA ALA A 79 13.78 -6.75 20.81
C ALA A 79 15.23 -6.83 21.33
N GLU A 80 15.50 -7.80 22.20
CA GLU A 80 16.85 -8.04 22.75
C GLU A 80 17.86 -8.29 21.63
N THR A 81 18.95 -7.51 21.62
CA THR A 81 19.98 -7.59 20.58
C THR A 81 20.78 -8.87 20.71
N LYS A 82 20.82 -9.67 19.64
CA LYS A 82 21.55 -10.94 19.63
C LYS A 82 23.05 -10.75 19.44
N SER A 83 23.83 -11.75 19.86
CA SER A 83 25.29 -11.66 19.92
C SER A 83 26.05 -12.30 18.75
N THR A 84 25.41 -13.17 17.97
CA THR A 84 25.99 -13.74 16.74
C THR A 84 25.17 -13.37 15.51
N ILE A 85 25.82 -13.29 14.35
CA ILE A 85 25.14 -12.99 13.07
C ILE A 85 24.05 -14.03 12.75
N SER A 86 24.23 -15.30 13.13
CA SER A 86 23.22 -16.35 12.92
C SER A 86 21.96 -16.10 13.76
N ASP A 87 22.12 -15.71 15.03
CA ASP A 87 21.00 -15.38 15.90
C ASP A 87 20.26 -14.10 15.44
N MET A 88 21.02 -13.13 14.90
CA MET A 88 20.47 -11.90 14.31
C MET A 88 19.69 -12.20 13.02
N GLU A 89 20.18 -13.12 12.18
CA GLU A 89 19.51 -13.54 10.95
C GLU A 89 18.19 -14.25 11.26
N GLU A 90 18.18 -15.14 12.26
CA GLU A 90 16.95 -15.78 12.75
C GLU A 90 15.96 -14.76 13.34
N GLN A 91 16.45 -13.79 14.11
CA GLN A 91 15.63 -12.70 14.68
C GLN A 91 14.99 -11.82 13.59
N GLU A 92 15.74 -11.42 12.56
CA GLU A 92 15.20 -10.64 11.43
C GLU A 92 14.27 -11.48 10.54
N LYS A 93 14.51 -12.79 10.42
CA LYS A 93 13.61 -13.72 9.72
C LYS A 93 12.27 -13.87 10.45
N GLU A 94 12.30 -14.09 11.78
CA GLU A 94 11.09 -14.07 12.61
C GLU A 94 10.33 -12.74 12.46
N ARG A 95 11.05 -11.62 12.47
CA ARG A 95 10.49 -10.28 12.32
C ARG A 95 9.82 -10.09 10.95
N TYR A 96 10.49 -10.47 9.87
CA TYR A 96 9.91 -10.46 8.52
C TYR A 96 8.64 -11.32 8.43
N GLU A 97 8.65 -12.54 8.97
CA GLU A 97 7.49 -13.44 8.97
C GLU A 97 6.29 -12.85 9.74
N LYS A 98 6.53 -12.21 10.89
CA LYS A 98 5.49 -11.50 11.67
C LYS A 98 4.88 -10.33 10.88
N TRP A 99 5.70 -9.52 10.22
CA TRP A 99 5.21 -8.41 9.40
C TRP A 99 4.47 -8.89 8.14
N ASP A 100 4.94 -9.93 7.45
CA ASP A 100 4.27 -10.46 6.25
C ASP A 100 2.95 -11.17 6.59
N GLN A 101 2.86 -11.85 7.73
CA GLN A 101 1.61 -12.41 8.24
C GLN A 101 0.53 -11.33 8.41
N VAL A 102 0.91 -10.18 9.00
CA VAL A 102 0.00 -9.05 9.23
C VAL A 102 -0.26 -8.24 7.96
N LEU A 103 0.71 -8.15 7.04
CA LEU A 103 0.50 -7.59 5.69
C LEU A 103 -0.60 -8.38 4.95
N ASN A 104 -0.52 -9.71 5.00
CA ASN A 104 -1.52 -10.59 4.41
C ASN A 104 -2.86 -10.55 5.16
N GLU A 105 -2.87 -10.25 6.46
CA GLU A 105 -4.09 -10.00 7.24
C GLU A 105 -4.80 -8.72 6.78
N ILE A 106 -4.09 -7.60 6.71
CA ILE A 106 -4.58 -6.32 6.19
C ILE A 106 -5.08 -6.50 4.75
N TYR A 107 -4.33 -7.18 3.89
CA TYR A 107 -4.73 -7.45 2.50
C TYR A 107 -5.97 -8.36 2.39
N ARG A 108 -6.23 -9.25 3.36
CA ARG A 108 -7.50 -10.01 3.45
C ARG A 108 -8.66 -9.14 3.96
N GLU A 109 -8.40 -8.16 4.81
CA GLU A 109 -9.41 -7.23 5.32
C GLU A 109 -9.84 -6.23 4.23
N LEU A 110 -8.89 -5.64 3.50
CA LEU A 110 -9.16 -4.69 2.43
C LEU A 110 -10.04 -5.27 1.31
N LYS A 111 -9.94 -6.58 1.03
CA LYS A 111 -10.85 -7.29 0.10
C LYS A 111 -12.34 -7.23 0.49
N LYS A 112 -12.66 -6.92 1.75
CA LYS A 112 -14.04 -6.77 2.25
C LYS A 112 -14.53 -5.32 2.16
N GLN A 113 -13.59 -4.35 2.13
CA GLN A 113 -13.88 -2.92 2.27
C GLN A 113 -13.80 -2.16 0.94
N LEU A 114 -12.96 -2.62 0.01
CA LEU A 114 -12.74 -2.02 -1.30
C LEU A 114 -13.70 -2.60 -2.35
N SER A 115 -14.05 -1.80 -3.37
CA SER A 115 -14.72 -2.34 -4.56
C SER A 115 -13.76 -3.23 -5.37
N GLU A 116 -14.31 -4.08 -6.25
CA GLU A 116 -13.52 -4.94 -7.13
C GLU A 116 -12.49 -4.14 -7.94
N ASP A 117 -12.93 -3.04 -8.54
CA ASP A 117 -12.13 -2.05 -9.26
C ASP A 117 -10.94 -1.46 -8.45
N GLN A 118 -11.13 -1.24 -7.15
CA GLN A 118 -10.09 -0.76 -6.23
C GLN A 118 -9.15 -1.91 -5.82
N MET A 119 -9.71 -3.09 -5.56
CA MET A 119 -8.98 -4.29 -5.17
C MET A 119 -8.10 -4.84 -6.30
N ASP A 120 -8.51 -4.67 -7.55
CA ASP A 120 -7.74 -5.04 -8.74
C ASP A 120 -6.53 -4.11 -8.95
N LYS A 121 -6.73 -2.79 -8.81
CA LYS A 121 -5.64 -1.80 -8.80
C LYS A 121 -4.64 -2.10 -7.67
N LEU A 122 -5.15 -2.34 -6.46
CA LEU A 122 -4.33 -2.73 -5.31
C LEU A 122 -3.58 -4.06 -5.51
N ARG A 123 -4.16 -5.03 -6.23
CA ARG A 123 -3.50 -6.31 -6.56
C ARG A 123 -2.34 -6.13 -7.53
N VAL A 124 -2.44 -5.19 -8.49
CA VAL A 124 -1.33 -4.81 -9.37
C VAL A 124 -0.24 -4.09 -8.58
N GLU A 125 -0.60 -3.11 -7.74
CA GLU A 125 0.36 -2.45 -6.84
C GLU A 125 1.09 -3.44 -5.94
N GLN A 126 0.39 -4.39 -5.32
CA GLN A 126 0.99 -5.33 -4.38
C GLN A 126 2.02 -6.24 -5.05
N ARG A 127 1.75 -6.68 -6.30
CA ARG A 127 2.70 -7.45 -7.12
C ARG A 127 3.93 -6.64 -7.50
N ASN A 128 3.76 -5.37 -7.85
CA ASN A 128 4.87 -4.48 -8.19
C ASN A 128 5.69 -4.10 -6.94
N TRP A 129 5.04 -3.94 -5.79
CA TRP A 129 5.71 -3.70 -4.51
C TRP A 129 6.53 -4.91 -4.04
N ILE A 130 6.05 -6.15 -4.23
CA ILE A 130 6.84 -7.35 -3.90
C ILE A 130 8.16 -7.37 -4.69
N LYS A 131 8.10 -7.11 -6.00
CA LYS A 131 9.31 -6.99 -6.83
C LYS A 131 10.26 -5.93 -6.30
N HIS A 132 9.75 -4.71 -6.10
CA HIS A 132 10.55 -3.60 -5.57
C HIS A 132 11.16 -3.89 -4.20
N ARG A 133 10.45 -4.59 -3.30
CA ARG A 133 10.96 -5.02 -1.99
C ARG A 133 12.14 -5.98 -2.16
N ASP A 134 12.00 -7.00 -2.99
CA ASP A 134 13.00 -8.06 -3.15
C ASP A 134 14.22 -7.57 -3.97
N GLU A 135 13.98 -6.67 -4.94
CA GLU A 135 15.02 -5.90 -5.63
C GLU A 135 15.79 -5.00 -4.65
N ALA A 136 15.09 -4.16 -3.86
CA ALA A 136 15.73 -3.25 -2.90
C ALA A 136 16.47 -3.99 -1.77
N ALA A 137 15.95 -5.14 -1.33
CA ALA A 137 16.63 -6.01 -0.37
C ALA A 137 17.94 -6.58 -0.92
N LYS A 138 17.98 -6.97 -2.20
CA LYS A 138 19.22 -7.43 -2.84
C LYS A 138 20.22 -6.29 -3.05
N GLU A 139 19.77 -5.13 -3.52
CA GLU A 139 20.66 -3.96 -3.68
C GLU A 139 21.25 -3.49 -2.34
N ALA A 140 20.49 -3.56 -1.23
CA ALA A 140 21.00 -3.30 0.11
C ALA A 140 22.06 -4.34 0.54
N SER A 141 21.81 -5.63 0.27
CA SER A 141 22.70 -6.72 0.70
C SER A 141 24.06 -6.73 -0.02
N LEU A 142 24.13 -6.26 -1.27
CA LEU A 142 25.36 -6.21 -2.08
C LEU A 142 26.50 -5.42 -1.42
N LYS A 143 26.20 -4.50 -0.49
CA LYS A 143 27.21 -3.82 0.35
C LYS A 143 28.11 -4.78 1.13
N TYR A 144 27.65 -6.01 1.41
CA TYR A 144 28.36 -7.03 2.18
C TYR A 144 28.56 -8.33 1.38
N GLU A 145 28.54 -8.26 0.04
CA GLU A 145 28.57 -9.42 -0.87
C GLU A 145 29.62 -10.47 -0.46
N GLY A 146 29.17 -11.72 -0.30
CA GLY A 146 30.02 -12.85 0.10
C GLY A 146 30.39 -12.91 1.59
N GLY A 147 29.93 -11.96 2.41
CA GLY A 147 30.03 -12.00 3.88
C GLY A 147 28.73 -12.49 4.53
N SER A 148 28.81 -12.98 5.78
CA SER A 148 27.63 -13.43 6.54
C SER A 148 26.60 -12.33 6.83
N THR A 149 27.00 -11.05 6.73
CA THR A 149 26.08 -9.91 6.86
C THR A 149 25.19 -9.71 5.63
N GLU A 150 25.49 -10.34 4.47
CA GLU A 150 24.66 -10.21 3.27
C GLU A 150 23.24 -10.72 3.50
N THR A 151 23.07 -11.95 3.98
CA THR A 151 21.75 -12.54 4.26
C THR A 151 20.99 -11.75 5.32
N LEU A 152 21.69 -11.29 6.37
CA LEU A 152 21.12 -10.47 7.44
C LEU A 152 20.56 -9.14 6.92
N GLU A 153 21.33 -8.37 6.14
CA GLU A 153 20.88 -7.09 5.57
C GLU A 153 19.73 -7.29 4.57
N TYR A 154 19.76 -8.37 3.77
CA TYR A 154 18.67 -8.74 2.86
C TYR A 154 17.35 -8.93 3.62
N ILE A 155 17.35 -9.77 4.66
CA ILE A 155 16.15 -10.08 5.44
C ILE A 155 15.68 -8.87 6.25
N ALA A 156 16.60 -8.12 6.88
CA ALA A 156 16.26 -6.90 7.63
C ALA A 156 15.62 -5.81 6.73
N THR A 157 16.03 -5.74 5.46
CA THR A 157 15.43 -4.86 4.46
C THR A 157 14.04 -5.35 4.05
N GLN A 158 13.86 -6.66 3.80
CA GLN A 158 12.54 -7.24 3.54
C GLN A 158 11.57 -6.99 4.70
N ALA A 159 11.98 -7.21 5.95
CA ALA A 159 11.18 -6.94 7.15
C ALA A 159 10.74 -5.47 7.22
N SER A 160 11.68 -4.54 7.05
CA SER A 160 11.43 -3.11 7.23
C SER A 160 10.52 -2.53 6.14
N LEU A 161 10.72 -2.90 4.88
CA LEU A 161 9.84 -2.52 3.77
C LEU A 161 8.44 -3.16 3.89
N THR A 162 8.35 -4.36 4.47
CA THR A 162 7.07 -5.05 4.73
C THR A 162 6.27 -4.32 5.83
N LYS A 163 6.92 -3.91 6.93
CA LYS A 163 6.33 -3.00 7.93
C LYS A 163 5.77 -1.72 7.30
N GLU A 164 6.58 -1.03 6.49
CA GLU A 164 6.15 0.21 5.83
C GLU A 164 4.95 -0.01 4.90
N ARG A 165 4.89 -1.15 4.19
CA ARG A 165 3.73 -1.51 3.38
C ARG A 165 2.48 -1.76 4.23
N CYS A 166 2.58 -2.38 5.40
CA CYS A 166 1.45 -2.54 6.33
C CYS A 166 0.84 -1.18 6.70
N TYR A 167 1.67 -0.24 7.17
CA TYR A 167 1.22 1.13 7.48
C TYR A 167 0.63 1.82 6.25
N LYS A 168 1.26 1.71 5.07
CA LYS A 168 0.75 2.29 3.82
C LYS A 168 -0.62 1.73 3.43
N LEU A 169 -0.86 0.43 3.62
CA LEU A 169 -2.14 -0.19 3.33
C LEU A 169 -3.24 0.31 4.27
N VAL A 170 -3.00 0.33 5.59
CA VAL A 170 -3.98 0.79 6.58
C VAL A 170 -4.27 2.30 6.41
N ALA A 171 -3.23 3.12 6.23
CA ALA A 171 -3.38 4.57 6.11
C ALA A 171 -4.22 4.99 4.89
N HIS A 172 -4.00 4.38 3.71
CA HIS A 172 -4.64 4.82 2.46
C HIS A 172 -5.87 4.03 2.03
N TYR A 173 -5.96 2.73 2.35
CA TYR A 173 -7.02 1.86 1.81
C TYR A 173 -8.04 1.40 2.85
N MET A 174 -7.65 1.31 4.12
CA MET A 174 -8.59 0.91 5.18
C MET A 174 -9.52 2.07 5.51
N LYS A 175 -10.81 1.76 5.57
CA LYS A 175 -11.85 2.65 6.07
C LYS A 175 -11.92 2.49 7.59
#